data_AF-A0A7C5CJK2-F1
#
_entry.id   AF-A0A7C5CJK2-F1
#
_cell.length_a   1.000
_cell.length_b   1.000
_cell.length_c   1.000
_cell.angle_alpha   90.00
_cell.angle_beta   90.00
_cell.angle_gamma   90.00
#
_symmetry.space_group_name_H-M   'P 1'
#
loop_
_entity.id
_entity.type
_entity.pdbx_description
1 polymer ?
#
loop_
_entity_poly.entity_id
_entity_poly.type
_entity_poly.pdbx_seq_one_letter_code
_entity_poly.pdbx_strand_id
1 'polypeptide(L)'
;SDIDIAVILPIAPYITNDYVHKVVSYEPKRLVGFASVVPNPSDIAIKELRRAIEDLGLKGLKLHPSIQGFLCKSSSCSKGS
;
A
#
# COMPACT_ATOMS: atom_id res chain seq x y z
N SER A 1 3.49 24.60 15.21
CA SER A 1 3.88 23.54 14.27
C SER A 1 2.74 23.34 13.30
N ASP A 2 2.82 23.98 12.14
CA ASP A 2 1.76 24.05 11.12
C ASP A 2 1.83 22.84 10.17
N ILE A 3 1.41 21.67 10.67
CA ILE A 3 1.19 20.50 9.81
C ILE A 3 -0.33 20.34 9.65
N ASP A 4 -0.83 20.60 8.45
CA ASP A 4 -2.27 20.50 8.16
C ASP A 4 -2.73 19.04 8.07
N ILE A 5 -1.95 18.20 7.38
CA ILE A 5 -2.26 16.79 7.10
C ILE A 5 -0.99 15.94 7.22
N ALA A 6 -1.12 14.75 7.80
CA ALA A 6 -0.07 13.74 7.86
C ALA A 6 -0.53 12.43 7.20
N VAL A 7 0.40 11.77 6.50
CA VAL A 7 0.16 10.48 5.83
C VAL A 7 0.74 9.36 6.69
N ILE A 8 -0.10 8.37 6.99
CA ILE A 8 0.27 7.19 7.78
C ILE A 8 0.52 6.03 6.84
N LEU A 9 1.75 5.49 6.92
CA LEU A 9 2.25 4.49 6.02
C LEU A 9 2.65 3.22 6.80
N PRO A 10 1.94 2.09 6.61
CA PRO A 10 2.35 0.82 7.20
C PRO A 10 3.66 0.32 6.56
N ILE A 11 4.33 -0.58 7.30
CA ILE A 11 5.44 -1.38 6.81
C ILE A 11 4.97 -2.84 6.89
N ALA A 12 4.57 -3.42 5.76
CA ALA A 12 4.23 -4.83 5.72
C ALA A 12 5.47 -5.72 5.92
N PRO A 13 5.34 -6.88 6.61
CA PRO A 13 4.13 -7.42 7.24
C PRO A 13 3.93 -6.96 8.70
N TYR A 14 4.78 -6.08 9.23
CA TYR A 14 4.83 -5.74 10.66
C TYR A 14 3.68 -4.87 11.16
N ILE A 15 3.17 -3.98 10.30
CA ILE A 15 2.04 -3.11 10.62
C ILE A 15 0.86 -3.46 9.71
N THR A 16 -0.29 -3.77 10.32
CA THR A 16 -1.50 -4.15 9.60
C THR A 16 -2.28 -2.93 9.10
N ASN A 17 -3.09 -3.14 8.06
CA ASN A 17 -4.01 -2.11 7.56
C ASN A 17 -5.03 -1.70 8.63
N ASP A 18 -5.45 -2.62 9.50
CA ASP A 18 -6.36 -2.35 10.62
C ASP A 18 -5.73 -1.41 11.66
N TYR A 19 -4.41 -1.55 11.92
CA TYR A 19 -3.71 -0.62 12.79
C TYR A 19 -3.66 0.79 12.19
N VAL A 20 -3.40 0.90 10.89
CA VAL A 20 -3.41 2.20 10.19
C VAL A 20 -4.78 2.84 10.23
N HIS A 21 -5.84 2.06 9.96
CA HIS A 21 -7.22 2.51 10.08
C HIS A 21 -7.51 3.03 11.50
N LYS A 22 -7.11 2.27 12.53
CA LYS A 22 -7.26 2.70 13.93
C LYS A 22 -6.53 4.02 14.21
N VAL A 23 -5.30 4.19 13.71
CA VAL A 23 -4.54 5.44 13.87
C VAL A 23 -5.26 6.62 13.20
N VAL A 24 -5.72 6.43 11.96
CA VAL A 24 -6.46 7.44 11.20
C VAL A 24 -7.76 7.84 11.90
N SER A 25 -8.44 6.87 12.54
CA SER A 25 -9.70 7.12 13.24
C SER A 25 -9.59 8.11 14.42
N TYR A 26 -8.38 8.32 14.96
CA TYR A 26 -8.18 9.30 16.04
C TYR A 26 -8.28 10.76 15.55
N GLU A 27 -7.92 11.04 14.30
CA GLU A 27 -8.02 12.39 13.72
C GLU A 27 -8.19 12.31 12.19
N PRO A 28 -9.36 11.86 11.70
CA PRO A 28 -9.57 11.58 10.28
C PRO A 28 -9.56 12.83 9.39
N LYS A 29 -9.62 14.04 9.98
CA LYS A 29 -9.52 15.30 9.21
C LYS A 29 -8.08 15.65 8.87
N ARG A 30 -7.11 15.15 9.64
CA ARG A 30 -5.68 15.46 9.47
C ARG A 30 -4.82 14.23 9.21
N LEU A 31 -5.34 13.02 9.41
CA LEU A 31 -4.61 11.79 9.16
C LEU A 31 -5.19 11.07 7.95
N VAL A 32 -4.32 10.72 7.00
CA VAL A 32 -4.68 9.95 5.81
C VAL A 32 -3.89 8.64 5.82
N GLY A 33 -4.57 7.50 5.81
CA GLY A 33 -3.93 6.18 5.81
C GLY A 33 -3.81 5.57 4.43
N PHE A 34 -2.67 4.93 4.16
CA PHE A 34 -2.46 4.12 2.97
C PHE A 34 -2.38 2.64 3.37
N ALA A 35 -2.89 1.76 2.51
CA ALA A 35 -2.76 0.33 2.64
C ALA A 35 -1.33 -0.13 2.30
N SER A 36 -0.92 -1.27 2.83
CA SER A 36 0.20 -2.06 2.34
C SER A 36 -0.22 -3.52 2.27
N VAL A 37 0.30 -4.24 1.29
CA VAL A 37 0.02 -5.67 1.10
C VAL A 37 1.32 -6.44 0.87
N VAL A 38 1.34 -7.71 1.28
CA VAL A 38 2.38 -8.64 0.83
C VAL A 38 1.96 -9.09 -0.58
N PRO A 39 2.80 -8.91 -1.62
CA PRO A 39 2.38 -9.10 -3.01
C PRO A 39 2.22 -10.57 -3.42
N ASN A 40 2.81 -11.50 -2.66
CA ASN A 40 2.74 -12.93 -2.94
C ASN A 40 2.08 -13.66 -1.75
N PRO A 41 1.04 -14.47 -1.97
CA PRO A 41 0.37 -14.75 -3.25
C PRO A 41 -0.57 -13.62 -3.69
N SER A 42 -0.64 -13.40 -5.02
CA SER A 42 -1.28 -12.22 -5.61
C SER A 42 -2.79 -12.14 -5.40
N ASP A 43 -3.47 -13.28 -5.32
CA ASP A 43 -4.90 -13.36 -5.06
C ASP A 43 -5.25 -12.87 -3.64
N ILE A 44 -4.44 -13.22 -2.65
CA ILE A 44 -4.57 -12.72 -1.27
C ILE A 44 -4.26 -11.23 -1.22
N ALA A 45 -3.20 -10.79 -1.90
CA ALA A 45 -2.81 -9.39 -1.97
C ALA A 45 -3.94 -8.49 -2.52
N ILE A 46 -4.60 -8.94 -3.60
CA ILE A 46 -5.72 -8.19 -4.22
C ILE A 46 -6.93 -8.15 -3.28
N LYS A 47 -7.27 -9.27 -2.63
CA LYS A 47 -8.39 -9.32 -1.68
C LYS A 47 -8.17 -8.40 -0.49
N GLU A 48 -6.96 -8.41 0.08
CA GLU A 48 -6.61 -7.54 1.21
C GLU A 48 -6.60 -6.06 0.80
N LEU A 49 -6.08 -5.74 -0.40
CA LEU A 49 -6.13 -4.38 -0.91
C LEU A 49 -7.57 -3.89 -1.09
N ARG A 50 -8.46 -4.72 -1.63
CA ARG A 50 -9.88 -4.40 -1.80
C ARG A 50 -10.52 -4.11 -0.44
N ARG A 51 -10.33 -5.00 0.54
CA ARG A 51 -10.80 -4.82 1.93
C ARG A 51 -10.29 -3.52 2.53
N ALA A 52 -9.01 -3.20 2.33
CA ALA A 52 -8.39 -2.01 2.87
C ALA A 52 -8.97 -0.70 2.30
N ILE A 53 -9.41 -0.71 1.04
CA ILE A 53 -10.02 0.46 0.39
C ILE A 53 -11.52 0.54 0.71
N GLU A 54 -12.25 -0.55 0.52
CA GLU A 54 -13.72 -0.60 0.61
C GLU A 54 -14.20 -0.58 2.06
N ASP A 55 -13.57 -1.37 2.94
CA ASP A 55 -14.04 -1.55 4.32
C ASP A 55 -13.34 -0.62 5.31
N LEU A 56 -12.03 -0.40 5.14
CA LEU A 56 -11.23 0.43 6.06
C LEU A 56 -11.10 1.89 5.62
N GLY A 57 -11.52 2.22 4.38
CA GLY A 57 -11.48 3.58 3.85
C GLY A 57 -10.08 4.15 3.63
N LEU A 58 -9.04 3.30 3.55
CA LEU A 58 -7.67 3.74 3.25
C LEU A 58 -7.61 4.33 1.84
N LYS A 59 -6.83 5.39 1.66
CA LYS A 59 -6.90 6.27 0.48
C LYS A 59 -5.81 6.01 -0.57
N GLY A 60 -4.97 5.01 -0.37
CA GLY A 60 -3.93 4.67 -1.33
C GLY A 60 -3.20 3.38 -0.97
N LEU A 61 -2.20 3.03 -1.77
CA LEU A 61 -1.37 1.83 -1.60
C LEU A 61 0.10 2.23 -1.55
N LYS A 62 0.81 1.77 -0.53
CA LYS A 62 2.26 1.84 -0.43
C LYS A 62 2.86 0.47 -0.73
N LEU A 63 3.77 0.45 -1.71
CA LEU A 63 4.55 -0.72 -2.08
C LEU A 63 6.04 -0.44 -1.79
N HIS A 64 6.74 -1.42 -1.22
CA HIS A 64 8.19 -1.38 -1.06
C HIS A 64 8.83 -2.12 -2.25
N PRO A 65 9.55 -1.43 -3.17
CA PRO A 65 10.05 -2.03 -4.42
C PRO A 65 10.99 -3.23 -4.23
N SER A 66 11.73 -3.27 -3.12
CA SER A 66 12.74 -4.30 -2.85
C SER A 66 12.17 -5.70 -2.57
N ILE A 67 10.88 -5.82 -2.24
CA ILE A 67 10.20 -7.11 -1.98
C ILE A 67 9.38 -7.58 -3.20
N GLN A 68 9.24 -6.74 -4.24
CA GLN A 68 8.20 -6.91 -5.26
C GLN A 68 8.73 -7.14 -6.67
N GLY A 69 9.97 -7.65 -6.82
CA GLY A 69 10.41 -8.33 -8.04
C GLY A 69 10.12 -7.61 -9.37
N PHE A 70 9.99 -6.29 -9.38
CA PHE A 70 9.77 -5.50 -10.59
C PHE A 70 11.11 -5.43 -11.34
N LEU A 71 11.49 -6.54 -11.97
CA LEU A 71 12.29 -6.49 -13.18
C LEU A 71 11.47 -5.69 -14.18
N CYS A 72 11.84 -4.44 -14.38
CA CYS A 72 11.41 -3.66 -15.52
C CYS A 72 12.03 -4.30 -16.77
N LYS A 73 11.47 -5.43 -17.23
CA LYS A 73 11.71 -5.90 -18.60
C LYS A 73 10.67 -5.25 -19.48
N SER A 74 11.01 -4.04 -19.97
CA SER A 74 10.54 -3.62 -21.27
C SER A 74 10.98 -4.68 -22.28
N SER A 75 10.06 -5.51 -22.78
CA SER A 75 10.32 -6.41 -23.89
C SER A 75 9.87 -5.75 -25.19
N SER A 76 10.70 -4.83 -25.67
CA SER A 76 10.79 -4.46 -27.07
C SER A 76 12.26 -4.30 -27.45
N CYS A 77 12.96 -5.43 -27.55
CA CYS A 77 14.19 -5.48 -28.35
C CYS A 77 14.30 -6.85 -29.00
N SER A 78 13.82 -6.92 -30.23
CA SER A 78 14.19 -7.96 -31.18
C SER A 78 15.68 -7.80 -31.54
N LYS A 79 16.45 -8.86 -31.34
CA LYS A 79 17.58 -9.24 -32.18
C LYS A 79 17.37 -10.73 -32.45
N GLY A 80 17.08 -11.19 -33.67
CA GLY A 80 17.62 -10.74 -34.95
C GLY A 80 19.05 -11.26 -35.05
N SER A 81 19.18 -12.37 -35.80
CA SER A 81 20.39 -13.19 -36.09
C SER A 81 20.70 -14.29 -35.08
#